data_AF-A0A6T2FDN2-F1
#
_entry.id   AF-A0A6T2FDN2-F1
#
_cell.length_a   1.000
_cell.length_b   1.000
_cell.length_c   1.000
_cell.angle_alpha   90.00
_cell.angle_beta   90.00
_cell.angle_gamma   90.00
#
_symmetry.space_group_name_H-M   'P 1'
#
loop_
_entity.id
_entity.type
_entity.pdbx_description
1 polymer ?
#
loop_
_entity_poly.entity_id
_entity_poly.type
_entity_poly.pdbx_seq_one_letter_code
_entity_poly.pdbx_strand_id
1 'polypeptide(L)'
;FSDALKSNNSVTSVAFTGCNGITDAGLRAFSDALKRNNSVRSVAFTGTCQRVSAKGVCNNLPIAGTKFCQLHLCPKCQSHEKESTAACCHWCAGVSDGSSQDVQNDEDAAASSGGFTIAMASAYWVSQDPQTRQWVPYDHNVQQELEGAYAKKKPTVSLLIGNNNYLVDMGHMVQRNSQGGQRPVRRIQQPGSPAKSPSSGGSHGKWSPDGSPQGSPKMEHLTIQDIMRRCAEGSLEDGDFRNPVCGLFRHCDRIKPIEEALRPVASFLDDSLATYIKKAKRKANQVVEAKYPHLSENAMAYIVLYTMQMHPPEASLYCLLNKALRDFDRGAVQPWIDYIWGLLQALKLLPPCNQAILYRGFKVKGDLAAFDKYKKGHEVVWHGFSSTSPDLETQTVFTGKTGSRVMFHVHLRTPLRGRNIRDFSLFPKENEILLPPLMQFKVKSRASLAEGLHMIHLEEVDPDEVIAL
;
A
#
# COMPACT_ATOMS: atom_id res chain seq x y z
N PHE A 1 -1.29 -34.08 -14.62
CA PHE A 1 -1.10 -33.05 -15.67
C PHE A 1 0.17 -33.32 -16.48
N SER A 2 1.36 -33.23 -15.88
CA SER A 2 2.63 -33.39 -16.62
C SER A 2 2.77 -34.72 -17.35
N ASP A 3 2.28 -35.83 -16.80
CA ASP A 3 2.30 -37.13 -17.50
C ASP A 3 1.40 -37.16 -18.75
N ALA A 4 0.23 -36.53 -18.68
CA ALA A 4 -0.65 -36.39 -19.85
C ALA A 4 -0.05 -35.47 -20.92
N LEU A 5 0.78 -34.49 -20.51
CA LEU A 5 1.46 -33.59 -21.42
C LEU A 5 2.59 -34.29 -22.20
N LYS A 6 3.27 -35.30 -21.61
CA LYS A 6 4.35 -36.05 -22.29
C LYS A 6 3.90 -36.71 -23.59
N SER A 7 2.69 -37.24 -23.63
CA SER A 7 2.11 -37.93 -24.80
C SER A 7 1.17 -37.04 -25.62
N ASN A 8 1.01 -35.77 -25.25
CA ASN A 8 0.14 -34.85 -25.95
C ASN A 8 0.78 -34.36 -27.26
N ASN A 9 0.00 -34.32 -28.34
CA ASN A 9 0.43 -33.83 -29.66
C ASN A 9 -0.44 -32.68 -30.20
N SER A 10 -1.44 -32.22 -29.45
CA SER A 10 -2.48 -31.28 -29.92
C SER A 10 -2.46 -29.93 -29.19
N VAL A 11 -1.99 -29.91 -27.93
CA VAL A 11 -1.90 -28.69 -27.12
C VAL A 11 -0.65 -27.93 -27.54
N THR A 12 -0.86 -26.68 -27.95
CA THR A 12 0.19 -25.77 -28.42
C THR A 12 0.49 -24.65 -27.44
N SER A 13 -0.40 -24.39 -26.47
CA SER A 13 -0.23 -23.36 -25.45
C SER A 13 -0.70 -23.84 -24.08
N VAL A 14 0.08 -23.54 -23.05
CA VAL A 14 -0.25 -23.87 -21.64
C VAL A 14 -0.15 -22.60 -20.80
N ALA A 15 -1.24 -22.22 -20.15
CA ALA A 15 -1.29 -21.07 -19.25
C ALA A 15 -1.61 -21.51 -17.81
N PHE A 16 -0.78 -21.06 -16.87
CA PHE A 16 -1.02 -21.22 -15.44
C PHE A 16 -1.40 -19.87 -14.85
N THR A 17 -2.63 -19.77 -14.33
CA THR A 17 -3.15 -18.54 -13.70
C THR A 17 -3.27 -18.76 -12.20
N GLY A 18 -2.65 -17.90 -11.39
CA GLY A 18 -2.75 -17.99 -9.92
C GLY A 18 -2.06 -19.23 -9.32
N CYS A 19 -0.78 -19.43 -9.67
CA CYS A 19 0.01 -20.64 -9.42
C CYS A 19 0.36 -20.93 -7.93
N ASN A 20 -0.52 -20.64 -6.99
CA ASN A 20 -0.28 -20.82 -5.55
C ASN A 20 -0.14 -22.29 -5.12
N GLY A 21 -0.52 -23.23 -5.98
CA GLY A 21 -0.37 -24.68 -5.77
C GLY A 21 0.85 -25.32 -6.47
N ILE A 22 1.60 -24.59 -7.30
CA ILE A 22 2.75 -25.16 -8.03
C ILE A 22 4.01 -25.01 -7.16
N THR A 23 4.58 -26.14 -6.76
CA THR A 23 5.87 -26.20 -6.06
C THR A 23 7.03 -26.35 -7.04
N ASP A 24 8.27 -26.18 -6.58
CA ASP A 24 9.47 -26.44 -7.38
C ASP A 24 9.50 -27.88 -7.96
N ALA A 25 8.95 -28.86 -7.21
CA ALA A 25 8.78 -30.24 -7.69
C ALA A 25 7.75 -30.35 -8.83
N GLY A 26 6.64 -29.60 -8.75
CA GLY A 26 5.65 -29.51 -9.82
C GLY A 26 6.23 -28.86 -11.08
N LEU A 27 7.04 -27.82 -10.91
CA LEU A 27 7.74 -27.16 -12.02
C LEU A 27 8.76 -28.08 -12.69
N ARG A 28 9.50 -28.89 -11.91
CA ARG A 28 10.40 -29.93 -12.42
C ARG A 28 9.66 -30.99 -13.24
N ALA A 29 8.56 -31.52 -12.72
CA ALA A 29 7.76 -32.52 -13.42
C ALA A 29 7.17 -31.97 -14.73
N PHE A 30 6.76 -30.70 -14.75
CA PHE A 30 6.29 -30.02 -15.95
C PHE A 30 7.42 -29.83 -16.98
N SER A 31 8.60 -29.39 -16.54
CA SER A 31 9.79 -29.28 -17.39
C SER A 31 10.20 -30.61 -18.03
N ASP A 32 10.21 -31.69 -17.26
CA ASP A 32 10.54 -33.02 -17.77
C ASP A 32 9.51 -33.53 -18.78
N ALA A 33 8.24 -33.10 -18.65
CA ALA A 33 7.22 -33.39 -19.66
C ALA A 33 7.45 -32.65 -20.98
N LEU A 34 7.87 -31.39 -20.89
CA LEU A 34 8.17 -30.54 -22.05
C LEU A 34 9.39 -31.01 -22.85
N LYS A 35 10.36 -31.68 -22.23
CA LYS A 35 11.48 -32.31 -22.95
C LYS A 35 11.04 -33.39 -23.93
N ARG A 36 9.86 -33.99 -23.72
CA ARG A 36 9.30 -35.07 -24.55
C ARG A 36 8.16 -34.60 -25.44
N ASN A 37 7.48 -33.51 -25.06
CA ASN A 37 6.40 -32.92 -25.84
C ASN A 37 6.93 -32.02 -26.96
N ASN A 38 6.46 -32.22 -28.20
CA ASN A 38 6.87 -31.41 -29.37
C ASN A 38 5.78 -30.46 -29.88
N SER A 39 4.58 -30.47 -29.28
CA SER A 39 3.43 -29.67 -29.72
C SER A 39 3.32 -28.33 -29.02
N VAL A 40 3.73 -28.24 -27.74
CA VAL A 40 3.65 -27.01 -26.94
C VAL A 40 4.68 -25.99 -27.43
N ARG A 41 4.20 -24.80 -27.83
CA ARG A 41 4.99 -23.68 -28.35
C ARG A 41 5.00 -22.45 -27.45
N SER A 42 3.99 -22.32 -26.59
CA SER A 42 3.83 -21.21 -25.67
C SER A 42 3.53 -21.69 -24.26
N VAL A 43 4.22 -21.12 -23.28
CA VAL A 43 3.93 -21.33 -21.85
C VAL A 43 3.83 -19.97 -21.16
N ALA A 44 2.72 -19.74 -20.46
CA ALA A 44 2.46 -18.50 -19.75
C ALA A 44 2.17 -18.75 -18.26
N PHE A 45 2.84 -17.99 -17.39
CA PHE A 45 2.55 -17.92 -15.97
C PHE A 45 1.99 -16.53 -15.66
N THR A 46 0.70 -16.45 -15.32
CA THR A 46 -0.01 -15.20 -15.07
C THR A 46 -0.53 -15.15 -13.62
N GLY A 47 -0.57 -13.95 -13.04
CA GLY A 47 -0.97 -13.73 -11.64
C GLY A 47 0.16 -13.96 -10.61
N THR A 48 -0.20 -13.92 -9.32
CA THR A 48 0.75 -14.04 -8.20
C THR A 48 1.15 -15.50 -7.98
N CYS A 49 2.40 -15.84 -8.31
CA CYS A 49 2.98 -17.16 -8.02
C CYS A 49 3.71 -17.08 -6.67
N GLN A 50 3.10 -17.57 -5.59
CA GLN A 50 3.71 -17.40 -4.25
C GLN A 50 4.66 -18.53 -3.81
N ARG A 51 4.59 -19.73 -4.42
CA ARG A 51 5.33 -20.93 -3.98
C ARG A 51 6.41 -21.45 -4.94
N VAL A 52 6.74 -20.70 -5.99
CA VAL A 52 7.85 -21.02 -6.88
C VAL A 52 9.05 -20.18 -6.45
N SER A 53 10.15 -20.83 -6.09
CA SER A 53 11.36 -20.12 -5.65
C SER A 53 12.18 -19.63 -6.85
N ALA A 54 13.00 -18.59 -6.65
CA ALA A 54 13.98 -18.12 -7.65
C ALA A 54 14.83 -19.29 -8.18
N LYS A 55 15.27 -20.17 -7.27
CA LYS A 55 16.04 -21.37 -7.55
C LYS A 55 15.22 -22.41 -8.32
N GLY A 56 13.93 -22.53 -8.03
CA GLY A 56 12.98 -23.38 -8.74
C GLY A 56 12.79 -22.98 -10.20
N VAL A 57 12.64 -21.67 -10.48
CA VAL A 57 12.57 -21.11 -11.84
C VAL A 57 13.87 -21.40 -12.60
N CYS A 58 15.03 -21.06 -12.03
CA CYS A 58 16.33 -21.18 -12.70
C CYS A 58 16.76 -22.64 -12.95
N ASN A 59 16.48 -23.55 -12.02
CA ASN A 59 16.93 -24.94 -12.12
C ASN A 59 16.01 -25.83 -12.96
N ASN A 60 14.73 -25.46 -13.09
CA ASN A 60 13.74 -26.33 -13.70
C ASN A 60 13.21 -25.82 -15.04
N LEU A 61 13.25 -24.53 -15.36
CA LEU A 61 12.92 -24.08 -16.72
C LEU A 61 14.17 -24.17 -17.60
N PRO A 62 14.25 -25.09 -18.58
CA PRO A 62 15.43 -25.22 -19.42
C PRO A 62 15.39 -24.14 -20.50
N ILE A 63 16.22 -23.11 -20.35
CA ILE A 63 16.50 -22.12 -21.40
C ILE A 63 17.42 -22.73 -22.48
N ALA A 64 18.12 -23.84 -22.18
CA ALA A 64 18.98 -24.51 -23.15
C ALA A 64 18.24 -25.62 -23.91
N GLY A 65 18.02 -25.39 -25.21
CA GLY A 65 17.63 -26.43 -26.19
C GLY A 65 16.14 -26.68 -26.38
N THR A 66 15.25 -25.91 -25.75
CA THR A 66 13.80 -26.08 -25.90
C THR A 66 13.25 -25.23 -27.06
N LYS A 67 12.41 -25.85 -27.92
CA LYS A 67 11.83 -25.25 -29.14
C LYS A 67 10.66 -24.28 -28.88
N PHE A 68 10.72 -23.51 -27.80
CA PHE A 68 9.67 -22.54 -27.46
C PHE A 68 9.82 -21.28 -28.29
N CYS A 69 8.69 -20.73 -28.76
CA CYS A 69 8.68 -19.43 -29.41
C CYS A 69 8.45 -18.30 -28.40
N GLN A 70 7.79 -18.57 -27.26
CA GLN A 70 7.45 -17.57 -26.25
C GLN A 70 7.33 -18.20 -24.84
N LEU A 71 8.02 -17.60 -23.85
CA LEU A 71 7.88 -17.89 -22.42
C LEU A 71 7.49 -16.60 -21.70
N HIS A 72 6.32 -16.58 -21.06
CA HIS A 72 5.83 -15.41 -20.32
C HIS A 72 5.82 -15.69 -18.82
N LEU A 73 6.71 -15.03 -18.08
CA LEU A 73 6.80 -15.13 -16.62
C LEU A 73 6.02 -13.99 -15.94
N CYS A 74 5.46 -14.23 -14.76
CA CYS A 74 4.83 -13.16 -13.97
C CYS A 74 5.91 -12.22 -13.37
N PRO A 75 5.55 -10.99 -12.93
CA PRO A 75 6.52 -9.97 -12.48
C PRO A 75 7.48 -10.44 -11.39
N LYS A 76 7.03 -11.32 -10.48
CA LYS A 76 7.87 -11.91 -9.43
C LYS A 76 8.83 -12.98 -9.97
N CYS A 77 8.40 -13.78 -10.94
CA CYS A 77 9.28 -14.75 -11.58
C CYS A 77 10.32 -14.04 -12.46
N GLN A 78 9.98 -12.89 -13.04
CA GLN A 78 10.90 -12.02 -13.79
C GLN A 78 11.92 -11.29 -12.91
N SER A 79 11.55 -10.88 -11.68
CA SER A 79 12.50 -10.24 -10.76
C SER A 79 13.60 -11.20 -10.31
N HIS A 80 13.29 -12.50 -10.18
CA HIS A 80 14.25 -13.53 -9.80
C HIS A 80 15.12 -14.05 -10.95
N GLU A 81 14.67 -13.91 -12.20
CA GLU A 81 15.49 -14.11 -13.40
C GLU A 81 16.64 -13.09 -13.46
N LYS A 82 16.38 -11.84 -13.04
CA LYS A 82 17.38 -10.76 -13.03
C LYS A 82 18.39 -10.83 -11.89
N GLU A 83 18.05 -11.47 -10.77
CA GLU A 83 18.97 -11.67 -9.62
C GLU A 83 19.96 -12.83 -9.82
N SER A 84 19.70 -13.74 -10.75
CA SER A 84 20.49 -14.98 -10.96
C SER A 84 21.39 -14.96 -12.20
N THR A 85 21.26 -13.95 -13.07
CA THR A 85 22.19 -13.74 -14.20
C THR A 85 23.62 -13.46 -13.75
N ALA A 86 23.83 -13.00 -12.50
CA ALA A 86 25.16 -12.85 -11.92
C ALA A 86 25.83 -14.22 -11.60
N ALA A 87 25.05 -15.28 -11.39
CA ALA A 87 25.56 -16.63 -11.06
C ALA A 87 25.48 -17.64 -12.23
N CYS A 88 24.70 -17.34 -13.28
CA CYS A 88 24.59 -18.19 -14.48
C CYS A 88 25.55 -17.82 -15.63
N CYS A 89 26.41 -16.81 -15.47
CA CYS A 89 27.33 -16.34 -16.52
C CYS A 89 28.50 -17.29 -16.85
N HIS A 90 28.52 -18.54 -16.36
CA HIS A 90 29.59 -19.51 -16.69
C HIS A 90 29.25 -20.49 -17.81
N TRP A 91 28.10 -20.37 -18.49
CA TRP A 91 27.65 -21.38 -19.47
C TRP A 91 27.29 -20.83 -20.87
N CYS A 92 27.74 -19.62 -21.21
CA CYS A 92 27.62 -19.03 -22.56
C CYS A 92 28.97 -18.79 -23.27
N ALA A 93 30.09 -19.31 -22.76
CA ALA A 93 31.37 -19.29 -23.47
C ALA A 93 31.58 -20.64 -24.16
N GLY A 94 31.22 -20.73 -25.43
CA GLY A 94 31.28 -21.99 -26.16
C GLY A 94 31.00 -21.92 -27.66
N VAL A 95 31.45 -20.86 -28.35
CA VAL A 95 31.92 -20.97 -29.74
C VAL A 95 33.14 -20.03 -29.89
N SER A 96 34.24 -20.65 -30.29
CA SER A 96 35.59 -20.15 -30.59
C SER A 96 35.68 -18.80 -31.32
N ASP A 97 36.58 -17.92 -30.86
CA ASP A 97 37.84 -17.69 -31.58
C ASP A 97 38.89 -17.01 -30.69
N GLY A 98 40.14 -17.42 -30.88
CA GLY A 98 41.22 -17.27 -29.92
C GLY A 98 41.95 -15.93 -29.95
N SER A 99 42.50 -15.55 -28.79
CA SER A 99 43.92 -15.22 -28.59
C SER A 99 44.13 -14.70 -27.17
N SER A 100 44.82 -15.52 -26.37
CA SER A 100 46.03 -15.18 -25.61
C SER A 100 46.05 -14.00 -24.61
N GLN A 101 46.48 -14.37 -23.39
CA GLN A 101 47.30 -13.66 -22.39
C GLN A 101 46.62 -13.05 -21.15
N ASP A 102 46.77 -13.81 -20.06
CA ASP A 102 47.46 -13.49 -18.79
C ASP A 102 47.21 -12.13 -18.10
N VAL A 103 46.84 -12.20 -16.80
CA VAL A 103 47.73 -11.90 -15.65
C VAL A 103 46.90 -11.64 -14.36
N GLN A 104 47.13 -12.52 -13.37
CA GLN A 104 47.30 -12.35 -11.90
C GLN A 104 46.42 -11.41 -11.04
N ASN A 105 45.98 -12.00 -9.92
CA ASN A 105 46.00 -11.57 -8.50
C ASN A 105 46.06 -10.07 -8.15
N ASP A 106 45.25 -9.65 -7.18
CA ASP A 106 45.77 -9.21 -5.88
C ASP A 106 44.67 -9.06 -4.81
N GLU A 107 45.08 -9.33 -3.57
CA GLU A 107 44.36 -9.21 -2.30
C GLU A 107 44.25 -7.75 -1.82
N ASP A 108 43.39 -7.56 -0.81
CA ASP A 108 43.35 -6.46 0.17
C ASP A 108 42.98 -5.03 -0.23
N ALA A 109 41.82 -4.56 0.26
CA ALA A 109 41.70 -3.23 0.88
C ALA A 109 40.40 -3.10 1.70
N ALA A 110 40.55 -3.00 3.02
CA ALA A 110 39.50 -2.53 3.92
C ALA A 110 39.40 -0.99 3.91
N ALA A 111 38.18 -0.50 4.09
CA ALA A 111 37.77 0.83 4.56
C ALA A 111 38.13 2.08 3.72
N SER A 112 37.11 2.71 3.13
CA SER A 112 36.82 4.13 3.43
C SER A 112 35.43 4.57 2.97
N SER A 113 34.85 5.40 3.80
CA SER A 113 33.69 6.25 3.61
C SER A 113 33.71 7.04 2.29
N GLY A 114 32.66 6.89 1.49
CA GLY A 114 32.36 7.75 0.35
C GLY A 114 30.85 7.92 0.21
N GLY A 115 30.32 9.04 0.72
CA GLY A 115 28.91 9.38 0.60
C GLY A 115 28.51 9.52 -0.87
N PHE A 116 27.59 8.67 -1.33
CA PHE A 116 26.83 8.93 -2.55
C PHE A 116 25.65 9.83 -2.19
N THR A 117 25.86 11.14 -2.29
CA THR A 117 24.77 12.10 -2.40
C THR A 117 24.06 11.83 -3.74
N ILE A 118 22.90 11.16 -3.72
CA ILE A 118 22.02 11.15 -4.90
C ILE A 118 21.49 12.57 -5.01
N ALA A 119 22.09 13.37 -5.89
CA ALA A 119 21.51 14.62 -6.33
C ALA A 119 20.11 14.31 -6.89
N MET A 120 19.07 14.74 -6.18
CA MET A 120 17.71 14.75 -6.70
C MET A 120 17.74 15.43 -8.08
N ALA A 121 17.35 14.69 -9.12
CA ALA A 121 17.33 15.23 -10.47
C ALA A 121 16.46 16.50 -10.48
N SER A 122 17.08 17.63 -10.83
CA SER A 122 16.47 18.98 -10.83
C SER A 122 15.43 19.18 -11.95
N ALA A 123 15.04 18.10 -12.63
CA ALA A 123 14.10 18.11 -13.73
C ALA A 123 13.38 16.77 -13.89
N TYR A 124 12.23 16.81 -14.56
CA TYR A 124 11.43 15.64 -14.92
C TYR A 124 10.85 15.78 -16.33
N TRP A 125 10.56 14.66 -16.96
CA TRP A 125 10.05 14.52 -18.31
C TRP A 125 8.53 14.37 -18.34
N VAL A 126 7.90 14.99 -19.32
CA VAL A 126 6.46 14.92 -19.57
C VAL A 126 6.18 14.63 -21.03
N SER A 127 5.07 13.95 -21.32
CA SER A 127 4.50 13.82 -22.67
C SER A 127 3.16 14.55 -22.74
N GLN A 128 2.77 15.00 -23.93
CA GLN A 128 1.46 15.61 -24.11
C GLN A 128 0.41 14.53 -24.43
N ASP A 129 -0.65 14.47 -23.63
CA ASP A 129 -1.79 13.62 -23.92
C ASP A 129 -2.57 14.16 -25.14
N PRO A 130 -2.88 13.34 -26.16
CA PRO A 130 -3.44 13.81 -27.42
C PRO A 130 -4.92 14.16 -27.34
N GLN A 131 -5.65 13.69 -26.32
CA GLN A 131 -7.07 13.98 -26.15
C GLN A 131 -7.26 15.27 -25.35
N THR A 132 -6.52 15.39 -24.25
CA THR A 132 -6.66 16.50 -23.30
C THR A 132 -5.68 17.64 -23.55
N ARG A 133 -4.64 17.41 -24.37
CA ARG A 133 -3.50 18.32 -24.60
C ARG A 133 -2.72 18.68 -23.32
N GLN A 134 -2.96 17.98 -22.21
CA GLN A 134 -2.25 18.19 -20.96
C GLN A 134 -0.88 17.52 -20.97
N TRP A 135 0.08 18.09 -20.24
CA TRP A 135 1.41 17.52 -20.07
C TRP A 135 1.40 16.56 -18.88
N VAL A 136 1.58 15.27 -19.17
CA VAL A 136 1.54 14.17 -18.21
C VAL A 136 2.96 13.69 -17.94
N PRO A 137 3.40 13.60 -16.68
CA PRO A 137 4.71 13.07 -16.36
C PRO A 137 4.78 11.58 -16.66
N TYR A 138 5.94 11.14 -17.14
CA TYR A 138 6.24 9.72 -17.24
C TYR A 138 6.42 9.09 -15.85
N ASP A 139 6.24 7.77 -15.77
CA ASP A 139 6.54 6.99 -14.57
C ASP A 139 8.03 6.98 -14.21
N HIS A 140 8.36 6.59 -12.99
CA HIS A 140 9.72 6.70 -12.46
C HIS A 140 10.79 5.98 -13.30
N ASN A 141 10.49 4.82 -13.88
CA ASN A 141 11.47 4.07 -14.67
C ASN A 141 11.75 4.78 -15.99
N VAL A 142 10.68 5.23 -16.65
CA VAL A 142 10.77 5.98 -17.90
C VAL A 142 11.44 7.35 -17.68
N GLN A 143 11.21 7.99 -16.52
CA GLN A 143 11.92 9.21 -16.13
C GLN A 143 13.44 8.99 -16.07
N GLN A 144 13.90 7.90 -15.44
CA GLN A 144 15.33 7.58 -15.35
C GLN A 144 15.94 7.27 -16.72
N GLU A 145 15.23 6.54 -17.57
CA GLU A 145 15.69 6.20 -18.92
C GLU A 145 15.85 7.45 -19.80
N LEU A 146 14.85 8.35 -19.78
CA LEU A 146 14.90 9.62 -20.52
C LEU A 146 15.98 10.56 -20.01
N GLU A 147 16.11 10.70 -18.69
CA GLU A 147 17.14 11.55 -18.10
C GLU A 147 18.54 10.99 -18.36
N GLY A 148 18.72 9.67 -18.27
CA GLY A 148 19.97 9.00 -18.61
C GLY A 148 20.33 9.12 -20.10
N ALA A 149 19.36 9.03 -21.00
CA ALA A 149 19.55 9.25 -22.43
C ALA A 149 19.91 10.70 -22.74
N TYR A 150 19.25 11.66 -22.09
CA TYR A 150 19.50 13.09 -22.23
C TYR A 150 20.89 13.49 -21.74
N ALA A 151 21.28 13.03 -20.54
CA ALA A 151 22.61 13.27 -19.98
C ALA A 151 23.73 12.73 -20.89
N LYS A 152 23.48 11.60 -21.56
CA LYS A 152 24.39 10.98 -22.54
C LYS A 152 24.27 11.55 -23.95
N LYS A 153 23.43 12.57 -24.16
CA LYS A 153 23.15 13.21 -25.46
C LYS A 153 22.80 12.19 -26.56
N LYS A 154 22.06 11.13 -26.21
CA LYS A 154 21.61 10.14 -27.20
C LYS A 154 20.60 10.80 -28.15
N PRO A 155 20.66 10.53 -29.47
CA PRO A 155 19.71 11.09 -30.42
C PRO A 155 18.30 10.50 -30.26
N THR A 156 18.21 9.24 -29.83
CA THR A 156 16.96 8.53 -29.59
C THR A 156 17.02 7.63 -28.36
N VAL A 157 15.85 7.33 -27.78
CA VAL A 157 15.69 6.33 -26.71
C VAL A 157 14.44 5.48 -26.97
N SER A 158 14.56 4.17 -26.80
CA SER A 158 13.42 3.24 -26.87
C SER A 158 12.86 3.02 -25.46
N LEU A 159 11.56 3.24 -25.29
CA LEU A 159 10.86 3.14 -24.01
C LEU A 159 9.76 2.09 -24.10
N LEU A 160 9.61 1.27 -23.07
CA LEU A 160 8.46 0.39 -22.91
C LEU A 160 7.47 1.04 -21.95
N ILE A 161 6.32 1.48 -22.47
CA ILE A 161 5.26 2.10 -21.66
C ILE A 161 4.03 1.21 -21.76
N GLY A 162 3.69 0.55 -20.65
CA GLY A 162 2.73 -0.56 -20.65
C GLY A 162 3.25 -1.73 -21.50
N ASN A 163 2.47 -2.15 -22.50
CA ASN A 163 2.85 -3.23 -23.43
C ASN A 163 3.37 -2.71 -24.78
N ASN A 164 3.60 -1.41 -24.93
CA ASN A 164 3.93 -0.78 -26.20
C ASN A 164 5.34 -0.19 -26.18
N ASN A 165 6.08 -0.41 -27.25
CA ASN A 165 7.38 0.20 -27.48
C ASN A 165 7.22 1.56 -28.17
N TYR A 166 7.92 2.54 -27.65
CA TYR A 166 7.97 3.89 -28.19
C TYR A 166 9.41 4.32 -28.43
N LEU A 167 9.64 5.06 -29.51
CA LEU A 167 10.91 5.69 -29.78
C LEU A 167 10.77 7.19 -29.50
N VAL A 168 11.56 7.72 -28.58
CA VAL A 168 11.64 9.16 -28.35
C VAL A 168 12.83 9.71 -29.13
N ASP A 169 12.54 10.65 -30.02
CA ASP A 169 13.52 11.48 -30.70
C ASP A 169 13.84 12.66 -29.77
N MET A 170 15.08 12.68 -29.28
CA MET A 170 15.54 13.67 -28.30
C MET A 170 15.88 15.01 -28.96
N GLY A 171 16.11 15.03 -30.28
CA GLY A 171 16.38 16.25 -31.04
C GLY A 171 15.11 17.02 -31.38
N HIS A 172 14.06 16.29 -31.79
CA HIS A 172 12.75 16.86 -32.10
C HIS A 172 11.81 16.90 -30.89
N MET A 173 12.18 16.26 -29.78
CA MET A 173 11.39 16.17 -28.56
C MET A 173 10.00 15.55 -28.80
N VAL A 174 9.98 14.39 -29.46
CA VAL A 174 8.75 13.69 -29.86
C VAL A 174 8.87 12.19 -29.59
N GLN A 175 7.84 11.62 -28.96
CA GLN A 175 7.63 10.18 -28.82
C GLN A 175 6.85 9.64 -30.02
N ARG A 176 7.27 8.51 -30.59
CA ARG A 176 6.60 7.83 -31.70
C ARG A 176 6.31 6.37 -31.36
N ASN A 177 5.13 5.87 -31.76
CA ASN A 177 4.81 4.45 -31.69
C ASN A 177 5.06 3.75 -33.05
N SER A 178 5.00 2.42 -33.06
CA SER A 178 5.17 1.60 -34.27
C SER A 178 4.05 1.77 -35.31
N GLN A 179 2.93 2.38 -34.93
CA GLN A 179 1.76 2.63 -35.78
C GLN A 179 1.74 4.06 -36.36
N GLY A 180 2.83 4.83 -36.20
CA GLY A 180 2.98 6.19 -36.74
C GLY A 180 2.37 7.32 -35.89
N GLY A 181 1.75 7.00 -34.75
CA GLY A 181 1.26 7.97 -33.78
C GLY A 181 2.41 8.69 -33.07
N GLN A 182 2.32 10.01 -32.96
CA GLN A 182 3.35 10.86 -32.36
C GLN A 182 2.79 11.75 -31.26
N ARG A 183 3.57 12.02 -30.21
CA ARG A 183 3.23 12.95 -29.13
C ARG A 183 4.44 13.80 -28.74
N PRO A 184 4.27 15.11 -28.51
CA PRO A 184 5.33 15.96 -27.97
C PRO A 184 5.80 15.51 -26.59
N VAL A 185 7.08 15.70 -26.33
CA VAL A 185 7.77 15.39 -25.07
C VAL A 185 8.54 16.63 -24.64
N ARG A 186 8.74 16.86 -23.34
CA ARG A 186 9.68 17.89 -22.88
C ARG A 186 10.22 17.60 -21.49
N ARG A 187 11.40 18.14 -21.21
CA ARG A 187 12.02 18.16 -19.89
C ARG A 187 11.68 19.47 -19.18
N ILE A 188 11.16 19.41 -17.97
CA ILE A 188 10.80 20.56 -17.14
C ILE A 188 11.80 20.67 -15.99
N GLN A 189 12.51 21.80 -15.88
CA GLN A 189 13.35 22.13 -14.73
C GLN A 189 12.48 22.67 -13.58
N GLN A 190 12.72 22.22 -12.35
CA GLN A 190 12.07 22.81 -11.17
C GLN A 190 12.69 24.19 -10.87
N PRO A 191 11.90 25.22 -10.54
CA PRO A 191 12.45 26.51 -10.13
C PRO A 191 13.21 26.35 -8.80
N GLY A 192 14.49 26.68 -8.81
CA GLY A 192 15.35 26.65 -7.62
C GLY A 192 14.87 27.62 -6.55
N SER A 193 14.89 27.18 -5.29
CA SER A 193 14.63 28.06 -4.14
C SER A 193 15.66 29.20 -4.07
N PRO A 194 15.29 30.43 -3.68
CA PRO A 194 16.24 31.53 -3.60
C PRO A 194 17.26 31.30 -2.48
N ALA A 195 18.52 31.66 -2.79
CA ALA A 195 19.67 31.54 -1.90
C ALA A 195 19.51 32.36 -0.61
N LYS A 196 20.04 31.82 0.49
CA LYS A 196 20.10 32.48 1.81
C LYS A 196 20.87 33.80 1.72
N SER A 197 20.24 34.89 2.16
CA SER A 197 20.91 36.16 2.48
C SER A 197 21.48 36.14 3.91
N PRO A 198 22.50 36.95 4.21
CA PRO A 198 23.43 36.72 5.32
C PRO A 198 22.91 37.20 6.67
N SER A 199 23.47 36.58 7.71
CA SER A 199 23.37 36.93 9.12
C SER A 199 23.70 38.40 9.43
N SER A 200 22.76 39.10 10.06
CA SER A 200 23.03 40.19 11.00
C SER A 200 22.48 39.72 12.36
N GLY A 201 23.31 39.54 13.38
CA GLY A 201 23.99 40.62 14.08
C GLY A 201 23.16 40.91 15.34
N GLY A 202 23.43 40.18 16.42
CA GLY A 202 22.72 40.31 17.68
C GLY A 202 22.93 41.68 18.30
N SER A 203 21.87 42.23 18.92
CA SER A 203 21.97 43.33 19.87
C SER A 203 21.21 42.98 21.13
N HIS A 204 21.95 42.88 22.23
CA HIS A 204 21.43 42.84 23.59
C HIS A 204 20.55 44.07 23.86
N GLY A 205 19.31 43.84 24.30
CA GLY A 205 18.37 44.84 24.78
C GLY A 205 17.78 44.41 26.12
N LYS A 206 17.91 45.31 27.11
CA LYS A 206 17.65 45.17 28.54
C LYS A 206 16.28 44.58 28.94
N TRP A 207 16.30 43.78 30.01
CA TRP A 207 15.14 43.30 30.77
C TRP A 207 14.57 44.40 31.68
N SER A 208 13.29 44.73 31.51
CA SER A 208 12.48 45.45 32.51
C SER A 208 11.53 44.46 33.19
N PRO A 209 11.33 44.51 34.51
CA PRO A 209 10.60 43.48 35.25
C PRO A 209 9.13 43.87 35.41
N ASP A 210 8.34 43.77 34.34
CA ASP A 210 6.89 43.60 34.44
C ASP A 210 6.35 43.19 33.06
N GLY A 211 5.72 42.03 32.96
CA GLY A 211 5.30 41.47 31.68
C GLY A 211 5.26 39.96 31.70
N SER A 212 4.23 39.41 32.33
CA SER A 212 3.81 38.02 32.23
C SER A 212 3.86 37.52 30.77
N PRO A 213 4.61 36.45 30.44
CA PRO A 213 4.55 35.88 29.10
C PRO A 213 3.21 35.19 28.92
N GLN A 214 2.32 35.81 28.14
CA GLN A 214 1.15 35.14 27.58
C GLN A 214 1.61 33.91 26.81
N GLY A 215 0.95 32.80 27.12
CA GLY A 215 1.39 31.45 26.80
C GLY A 215 1.67 31.22 25.32
N SER A 216 2.80 30.56 25.09
CA SER A 216 2.91 29.60 23.99
C SER A 216 1.67 28.70 23.97
N PRO A 217 1.12 28.34 22.79
CA PRO A 217 -0.03 27.43 22.75
C PRO A 217 0.43 26.08 23.29
N LYS A 218 0.04 25.80 24.54
CA LYS A 218 0.15 24.46 25.12
C LYS A 218 -0.62 23.54 24.20
N MET A 219 0.05 22.51 23.70
CA MET A 219 -0.59 21.39 23.04
C MET A 219 -1.60 20.83 24.05
N GLU A 220 -2.90 21.05 23.83
CA GLU A 220 -3.95 20.55 24.72
C GLU A 220 -3.75 19.04 24.91
N HIS A 221 -3.67 18.65 26.17
CA HIS A 221 -3.43 17.26 26.54
C HIS A 221 -4.70 16.48 26.22
N LEU A 222 -4.69 15.73 25.11
CA LEU A 222 -5.81 14.86 24.71
C LEU A 222 -6.15 13.89 25.86
N THR A 223 -7.43 13.72 26.13
CA THR A 223 -7.91 13.04 27.34
C THR A 223 -8.27 11.57 27.08
N ILE A 224 -8.33 10.74 28.13
CA ILE A 224 -8.88 9.37 28.05
C ILE A 224 -10.31 9.37 27.47
N GLN A 225 -11.08 10.46 27.66
CA GLN A 225 -12.43 10.60 27.13
C GLN A 225 -12.47 10.71 25.60
N ASP A 226 -11.41 11.25 24.98
CA ASP A 226 -11.30 11.35 23.53
C ASP A 226 -11.06 9.97 22.92
N ILE A 227 -10.18 9.18 23.55
CA ILE A 227 -9.96 7.78 23.18
C ILE A 227 -11.22 6.94 23.35
N MET A 228 -11.92 7.05 24.48
CA MET A 228 -13.14 6.27 24.76
C MET A 228 -14.22 6.48 23.69
N ARG A 229 -14.28 7.66 23.07
CA ARG A 229 -15.24 7.96 22.00
C ARG A 229 -14.89 7.28 20.67
N ARG A 230 -13.60 7.11 20.34
CA ARG A 230 -13.16 6.34 19.16
C ARG A 230 -13.58 4.87 19.23
N CYS A 231 -13.46 4.28 20.43
CA CYS A 231 -13.89 2.90 20.67
C CYS A 231 -15.42 2.76 20.67
N ALA A 232 -16.14 3.80 21.13
CA ALA A 232 -17.60 3.81 21.17
C ALA A 232 -18.29 3.68 19.80
N GLU A 233 -17.60 3.96 18.68
CA GLU A 233 -18.16 3.70 17.35
C GLU A 233 -18.47 2.22 17.10
N GLY A 234 -17.84 1.30 17.84
CA GLY A 234 -18.19 -0.12 17.78
C GLY A 234 -19.65 -0.37 18.13
N SER A 235 -20.30 0.56 18.86
CA SER A 235 -21.72 0.48 19.17
C SER A 235 -22.63 0.62 17.94
N LEU A 236 -22.07 1.06 16.82
CA LEU A 236 -22.78 1.34 15.57
C LEU A 236 -22.57 0.27 14.50
N GLU A 237 -21.76 -0.77 14.80
CA GLU A 237 -21.62 -1.95 13.96
C GLU A 237 -22.79 -2.90 14.21
N ASP A 238 -23.96 -2.57 13.67
CA ASP A 238 -25.21 -3.34 13.80
C ASP A 238 -25.16 -4.75 13.17
N GLY A 239 -24.21 -4.99 12.27
CA GLY A 239 -24.07 -6.24 11.52
C GLY A 239 -25.09 -6.38 10.38
N ASP A 240 -25.77 -5.31 10.00
CA ASP A 240 -26.74 -5.29 8.90
C ASP A 240 -26.04 -5.44 7.55
N PHE A 241 -26.68 -6.13 6.61
CA PHE A 241 -26.20 -6.16 5.24
C PHE A 241 -26.42 -4.79 4.57
N ARG A 242 -25.43 -4.34 3.79
CA ARG A 242 -25.55 -3.18 2.89
C ARG A 242 -25.12 -3.58 1.48
N ASN A 243 -25.65 -2.86 0.49
CA ASN A 243 -25.26 -3.06 -0.91
C ASN A 243 -23.77 -2.77 -1.15
N PRO A 244 -23.13 -3.45 -2.12
CA PRO A 244 -21.70 -3.27 -2.37
C PRO A 244 -21.26 -1.86 -2.78
N VAL A 245 -20.02 -1.50 -2.44
CA VAL A 245 -19.33 -0.24 -2.80
C VAL A 245 -18.01 -0.41 -3.53
N CYS A 246 -17.48 -1.62 -3.66
CA CYS A 246 -16.19 -1.91 -4.30
C CYS A 246 -16.15 -1.40 -5.75
N GLY A 247 -17.31 -1.41 -6.43
CA GLY A 247 -17.48 -0.87 -7.77
C GLY A 247 -17.20 0.64 -7.87
N LEU A 248 -17.33 1.39 -6.77
CA LEU A 248 -17.09 2.83 -6.71
C LEU A 248 -15.58 3.16 -6.80
N PHE A 249 -14.72 2.21 -6.47
CA PHE A 249 -13.27 2.40 -6.41
C PHE A 249 -12.55 2.04 -7.72
N ARG A 250 -13.28 1.64 -8.77
CA ARG A 250 -12.70 1.14 -10.05
C ARG A 250 -11.83 2.17 -10.78
N HIS A 251 -12.04 3.45 -10.52
CA HIS A 251 -11.32 4.55 -11.17
C HIS A 251 -10.15 5.07 -10.31
N CYS A 252 -9.92 4.50 -9.14
CA CYS A 252 -8.83 4.88 -8.26
C CYS A 252 -7.54 4.17 -8.67
N ASP A 253 -6.53 4.94 -9.08
CA ASP A 253 -5.27 4.41 -9.62
C ASP A 253 -4.04 4.83 -8.79
N ARG A 254 -4.18 5.86 -7.95
CA ARG A 254 -3.08 6.44 -7.17
C ARG A 254 -3.54 6.98 -5.81
N ILE A 255 -2.58 7.16 -4.90
CA ILE A 255 -2.78 7.95 -3.68
C ILE A 255 -2.70 9.43 -4.07
N LYS A 256 -3.83 10.13 -4.09
CA LYS A 256 -3.88 11.58 -4.35
C LYS A 256 -3.22 12.36 -3.21
N PRO A 257 -2.75 13.60 -3.43
CA PRO A 257 -2.46 14.53 -2.33
C PRO A 257 -3.64 14.60 -1.36
N ILE A 258 -3.38 14.56 -0.05
CA ILE A 258 -4.44 14.49 0.97
C ILE A 258 -5.45 15.65 0.88
N GLU A 259 -4.98 16.85 0.49
CA GLU A 259 -5.86 18.01 0.22
C GLU A 259 -6.81 17.76 -0.96
N GLU A 260 -6.33 17.13 -2.03
CA GLU A 260 -7.14 16.82 -3.22
C GLU A 260 -8.20 15.77 -2.88
N ALA A 261 -7.82 14.72 -2.15
CA ALA A 261 -8.71 13.64 -1.75
C ALA A 261 -9.82 14.09 -0.79
N LEU A 262 -9.57 15.12 0.02
CA LEU A 262 -10.55 15.68 0.97
C LEU A 262 -11.36 16.83 0.42
N ARG A 263 -11.03 17.34 -0.77
CA ARG A 263 -11.77 18.43 -1.41
C ARG A 263 -13.29 18.17 -1.51
N PRO A 264 -13.78 16.95 -1.85
CA PRO A 264 -15.21 16.69 -1.92
C PRO A 264 -15.93 16.70 -0.57
N VAL A 265 -15.20 16.55 0.53
CA VAL A 265 -15.74 16.47 1.91
C VAL A 265 -15.34 17.68 2.76
N ALA A 266 -14.67 18.67 2.18
CA ALA A 266 -14.18 19.84 2.90
C ALA A 266 -15.31 20.60 3.61
N SER A 267 -16.49 20.68 3.00
CA SER A 267 -17.68 21.31 3.61
C SER A 267 -18.22 20.55 4.83
N PHE A 268 -17.90 19.27 5.00
CA PHE A 268 -18.34 18.46 6.13
C PHE A 268 -17.41 18.57 7.35
N LEU A 269 -16.16 19.00 7.14
CA LEU A 269 -15.06 18.89 8.11
C LEU A 269 -14.66 20.24 8.75
N ASP A 270 -15.46 21.28 8.51
CA ASP A 270 -15.26 22.67 8.94
C ASP A 270 -13.93 23.33 8.50
N ASP A 271 -13.79 24.63 8.77
CA ASP A 271 -12.65 25.46 8.34
C ASP A 271 -11.30 25.05 8.98
N SER A 272 -11.32 24.23 10.03
CA SER A 272 -10.16 23.69 10.72
C SER A 272 -9.49 22.52 10.00
N LEU A 273 -10.11 21.95 8.95
CA LEU A 273 -9.56 20.82 8.19
C LEU A 273 -8.12 21.08 7.72
N ALA A 274 -7.86 22.27 7.18
CA ALA A 274 -6.52 22.64 6.73
C ALA A 274 -5.48 22.59 7.87
N THR A 275 -5.90 22.96 9.08
CA THR A 275 -5.07 22.87 10.29
C THR A 275 -4.77 21.41 10.66
N TYR A 276 -5.78 20.53 10.60
CA TYR A 276 -5.57 19.10 10.87
C TYR A 276 -4.71 18.41 9.82
N ILE A 277 -4.87 18.74 8.53
CA ILE A 277 -3.98 18.26 7.46
C ILE A 277 -2.53 18.68 7.74
N LYS A 278 -2.30 19.94 8.12
CA LYS A 278 -0.97 20.44 8.49
C LYS A 278 -0.39 19.71 9.70
N LYS A 279 -1.21 19.44 10.73
CA LYS A 279 -0.80 18.64 11.89
C LYS A 279 -0.43 17.21 11.47
N ALA A 280 -1.23 16.59 10.59
CA ALA A 280 -1.01 15.23 10.13
C ALA A 280 0.32 15.10 9.36
N LYS A 281 0.60 16.03 8.44
CA LYS A 281 1.88 16.08 7.70
C LYS A 281 3.08 16.29 8.62
N ARG A 282 2.98 17.17 9.61
CA ARG A 282 4.05 17.37 10.61
C ARG A 282 4.38 16.09 11.38
N LYS A 283 3.35 15.40 11.86
CA LYS A 283 3.51 14.11 12.56
C LYS A 283 4.02 13.02 11.61
N ALA A 284 3.55 12.99 10.35
CA ALA A 284 4.08 12.08 9.34
C ALA A 284 5.59 12.26 9.16
N ASN A 285 6.09 13.49 9.04
CA ASN A 285 7.54 13.75 8.91
C ASN A 285 8.36 13.28 10.12
N GLN A 286 7.82 13.40 11.33
CA GLN A 286 8.47 12.86 12.53
C GLN A 286 8.53 11.32 12.53
N VAL A 287 7.61 10.65 11.83
CA VAL A 287 7.53 9.18 11.75
C VAL A 287 8.38 8.64 10.60
N VAL A 288 8.44 9.35 9.46
CA VAL A 288 9.27 9.05 8.27
C VAL A 288 10.72 8.80 8.67
N GLU A 289 11.32 9.79 9.34
CA GLU A 289 12.76 9.83 9.60
C GLU A 289 13.22 8.73 10.58
N ALA A 290 12.31 8.23 11.41
CA ALA A 290 12.65 7.31 12.49
C ALA A 290 12.49 5.82 12.13
N LYS A 291 11.52 5.45 11.29
CA LYS A 291 11.11 4.03 11.16
C LYS A 291 10.58 3.59 9.79
N TYR A 292 10.05 4.49 8.95
CA TYR A 292 9.35 4.11 7.73
C TYR A 292 9.86 4.87 6.49
N PRO A 293 11.15 4.71 6.11
CA PRO A 293 11.76 5.49 5.03
C PRO A 293 11.17 5.20 3.64
N HIS A 294 10.47 4.06 3.47
CA HIS A 294 9.81 3.68 2.21
C HIS A 294 8.41 4.28 2.04
N LEU A 295 7.85 4.89 3.09
CA LEU A 295 6.54 5.55 3.02
C LEU A 295 6.71 7.02 2.65
N SER A 296 5.87 7.53 1.76
CA SER A 296 5.83 8.96 1.48
C SER A 296 5.13 9.73 2.61
N GLU A 297 5.52 10.99 2.83
CA GLU A 297 4.83 11.91 3.76
C GLU A 297 3.32 11.89 3.51
N ASN A 298 2.91 11.96 2.24
CA ASN A 298 1.51 11.98 1.85
C ASN A 298 0.77 10.70 2.30
N ALA A 299 1.33 9.52 2.07
CA ALA A 299 0.71 8.25 2.48
C ALA A 299 0.56 8.18 4.02
N MET A 300 1.58 8.58 4.76
CA MET A 300 1.51 8.60 6.23
C MET A 300 0.51 9.63 6.75
N ALA A 301 0.37 10.78 6.08
CA ALA A 301 -0.61 11.79 6.47
C ALA A 301 -2.05 11.26 6.42
N TYR A 302 -2.40 10.33 5.51
CA TYR A 302 -3.72 9.67 5.53
C TYR A 302 -3.93 8.90 6.83
N ILE A 303 -2.95 8.06 7.20
CA ILE A 303 -3.03 7.23 8.40
C ILE A 303 -3.09 8.11 9.65
N VAL A 304 -2.20 9.10 9.76
CA VAL A 304 -2.17 10.02 10.90
C VAL A 304 -3.50 10.77 11.02
N LEU A 305 -4.00 11.36 9.92
CA LEU A 305 -5.22 12.15 9.95
C LEU A 305 -6.44 11.30 10.36
N TYR A 306 -6.50 10.04 9.92
CA TYR A 306 -7.55 9.11 10.35
C TYR A 306 -7.57 8.91 11.87
N THR A 307 -6.42 8.97 12.55
CA THR A 307 -6.32 8.83 14.01
C THR A 307 -6.60 10.12 14.79
N MET A 308 -6.80 11.26 14.12
CA MET A 308 -6.98 12.54 14.80
C MET A 308 -8.41 12.72 15.31
N GLN A 309 -8.51 13.12 16.57
CA GLN A 309 -9.73 13.67 17.14
C GLN A 309 -9.87 15.13 16.70
N MET A 310 -11.02 15.50 16.15
CA MET A 310 -11.40 16.89 15.89
C MET A 310 -12.39 17.39 16.95
N HIS A 311 -12.62 18.70 17.00
CA HIS A 311 -13.58 19.32 17.90
C HIS A 311 -14.70 20.01 17.09
N PRO A 312 -15.98 19.66 17.32
CA PRO A 312 -16.43 18.63 18.26
C PRO A 312 -16.08 17.20 17.79
N PRO A 313 -16.00 16.21 18.70
CA PRO A 313 -15.59 14.83 18.40
C PRO A 313 -16.34 14.17 17.24
N GLU A 314 -17.65 14.38 17.14
CA GLU A 314 -18.52 13.88 16.09
C GLU A 314 -18.19 14.44 14.69
N ALA A 315 -17.47 15.56 14.62
CA ALA A 315 -16.94 16.13 13.38
C ALA A 315 -15.57 15.52 12.99
N SER A 316 -15.03 14.60 13.81
CA SER A 316 -13.78 13.92 13.46
C SER A 316 -13.93 13.18 12.13
N LEU A 317 -12.87 13.24 11.32
CA LEU A 317 -12.84 12.63 10.00
C LEU A 317 -13.23 11.15 10.02
N TYR A 318 -12.69 10.38 10.96
CA TYR A 318 -13.00 8.96 11.08
C TYR A 318 -14.48 8.72 11.39
N CYS A 319 -15.13 9.57 12.20
CA CYS A 319 -16.55 9.48 12.52
C CYS A 319 -17.42 9.66 11.28
N LEU A 320 -17.18 10.73 10.52
CA LEU A 320 -17.97 11.05 9.34
C LEU A 320 -17.76 10.02 8.21
N LEU A 321 -16.51 9.60 8.01
CA LEU A 321 -16.15 8.56 7.04
C LEU A 321 -16.80 7.22 7.40
N ASN A 322 -16.65 6.75 8.64
CA ASN A 322 -17.23 5.49 9.08
C ASN A 322 -18.77 5.53 9.07
N LYS A 323 -19.37 6.70 9.35
CA LYS A 323 -20.81 6.91 9.19
C LYS A 323 -21.24 6.71 7.74
N ALA A 324 -20.54 7.33 6.78
CA ALA A 324 -20.84 7.17 5.35
C ALA A 324 -20.70 5.70 4.90
N LEU A 325 -19.69 4.98 5.39
CA LEU A 325 -19.51 3.56 5.08
C LEU A 325 -20.62 2.67 5.64
N ARG A 326 -21.19 3.02 6.80
CA ARG A 326 -22.30 2.30 7.45
C ARG A 326 -23.68 2.68 6.90
N ASP A 327 -23.79 3.73 6.11
CA ASP A 327 -25.06 4.21 5.57
C ASP A 327 -25.68 3.21 4.58
N PHE A 328 -27.00 3.07 4.60
CA PHE A 328 -27.72 2.24 3.63
C PHE A 328 -27.70 2.88 2.24
N ASP A 329 -27.70 4.22 2.17
CA ASP A 329 -27.48 4.92 0.92
C ASP A 329 -25.98 4.88 0.56
N ARG A 330 -25.65 4.04 -0.42
CA ARG A 330 -24.26 3.88 -0.88
C ARG A 330 -23.75 5.12 -1.61
N GLY A 331 -24.63 6.04 -2.02
CA GLY A 331 -24.27 7.37 -2.51
C GLY A 331 -23.50 8.19 -1.46
N ALA A 332 -23.73 7.95 -0.16
CA ALA A 332 -23.04 8.65 0.92
C ALA A 332 -21.51 8.42 0.90
N VAL A 333 -21.04 7.31 0.31
CA VAL A 333 -19.60 6.97 0.21
C VAL A 333 -18.91 7.77 -0.90
N GLN A 334 -19.64 8.26 -1.90
CA GLN A 334 -19.07 8.90 -3.10
C GLN A 334 -18.05 10.01 -2.78
N PRO A 335 -18.33 10.97 -1.88
CA PRO A 335 -17.38 12.04 -1.57
C PRO A 335 -16.09 11.53 -0.90
N TRP A 336 -16.12 10.34 -0.31
CA TRP A 336 -15.04 9.77 0.49
C TRP A 336 -14.13 8.82 -0.30
N ILE A 337 -14.47 8.46 -1.54
CA ILE A 337 -13.78 7.44 -2.34
C ILE A 337 -12.26 7.66 -2.38
N ASP A 338 -11.83 8.87 -2.72
CA ASP A 338 -10.40 9.19 -2.85
C ASP A 338 -9.67 9.08 -1.52
N TYR A 339 -10.31 9.46 -0.42
CA TYR A 339 -9.69 9.36 0.89
C TYR A 339 -9.63 7.91 1.39
N ILE A 340 -10.72 7.16 1.27
CA ILE A 340 -10.78 5.75 1.63
C ILE A 340 -9.73 4.95 0.84
N TRP A 341 -9.64 5.19 -0.47
CA TRP A 341 -8.62 4.58 -1.32
C TRP A 341 -7.21 4.96 -0.87
N GLY A 342 -6.94 6.26 -0.69
CA GLY A 342 -5.64 6.74 -0.22
C GLY A 342 -5.22 6.12 1.11
N LEU A 343 -6.15 5.99 2.06
CA LEU A 343 -5.92 5.34 3.35
C LEU A 343 -5.62 3.84 3.19
N LEU A 344 -6.42 3.08 2.42
CA LEU A 344 -6.18 1.65 2.20
C LEU A 344 -4.83 1.40 1.54
N GLN A 345 -4.50 2.18 0.53
CA GLN A 345 -3.22 2.08 -0.17
C GLN A 345 -2.04 2.49 0.72
N ALA A 346 -2.22 3.47 1.62
CA ALA A 346 -1.21 3.79 2.62
C ALA A 346 -1.02 2.65 3.64
N LEU A 347 -2.11 2.06 4.13
CA LEU A 347 -2.10 0.92 5.04
C LEU A 347 -1.45 -0.32 4.40
N LYS A 348 -1.66 -0.54 3.10
CA LYS A 348 -1.03 -1.63 2.33
C LYS A 348 0.50 -1.60 2.38
N LEU A 349 1.08 -0.41 2.47
CA LEU A 349 2.54 -0.23 2.53
C LEU A 349 3.13 -0.53 3.93
N LEU A 350 2.27 -0.75 4.93
CA LEU A 350 2.66 -1.27 6.23
C LEU A 350 2.67 -2.81 6.23
N PRO A 351 3.56 -3.45 7.01
CA PRO A 351 3.47 -4.88 7.21
C PRO A 351 2.12 -5.25 7.87
N PRO A 352 1.55 -6.41 7.55
CA PRO A 352 0.45 -6.99 8.32
C PRO A 352 0.75 -7.02 9.82
N CYS A 353 -0.28 -6.89 10.66
CA CYS A 353 -0.13 -7.17 12.08
C CYS A 353 0.36 -8.61 12.30
N ASN A 354 1.03 -8.86 13.42
CA ASN A 354 1.52 -10.19 13.79
C ASN A 354 0.62 -10.91 14.80
N GLN A 355 -0.47 -10.27 15.24
CA GLN A 355 -1.48 -10.85 16.11
C GLN A 355 -2.75 -11.19 15.31
N ALA A 356 -3.17 -12.45 15.39
CA ALA A 356 -4.44 -12.90 14.82
C ALA A 356 -5.64 -12.66 15.75
N ILE A 357 -5.39 -12.50 17.05
CA ILE A 357 -6.44 -12.26 18.05
C ILE A 357 -6.41 -10.78 18.44
N LEU A 358 -7.56 -10.13 18.31
CA LEU A 358 -7.77 -8.72 18.58
C LEU A 358 -9.02 -8.50 19.42
N TYR A 359 -9.07 -7.37 20.10
CA TYR A 359 -10.14 -6.98 20.99
C TYR A 359 -10.67 -5.59 20.63
N ARG A 360 -11.98 -5.41 20.78
CA ARG A 360 -12.65 -4.10 20.65
C ARG A 360 -13.74 -3.98 21.70
N GLY A 361 -13.50 -3.16 22.71
CA GLY A 361 -14.38 -2.96 23.85
C GLY A 361 -15.03 -1.58 23.86
N PHE A 362 -16.34 -1.51 24.15
CA PHE A 362 -17.06 -0.24 24.24
C PHE A 362 -18.34 -0.33 25.08
N LYS A 363 -18.82 0.84 25.50
CA LYS A 363 -20.16 1.00 26.07
C LYS A 363 -21.20 1.10 24.96
N VAL A 364 -22.31 0.41 25.13
CA VAL A 364 -23.46 0.49 24.23
C VAL A 364 -24.32 1.69 24.60
N LYS A 365 -24.72 2.47 23.60
CA LYS A 365 -25.75 3.51 23.78
C LYS A 365 -27.12 2.83 23.77
N GLY A 366 -27.77 2.74 24.93
CA GLY A 366 -29.06 2.07 25.08
C GLY A 366 -28.92 0.62 25.58
N ASP A 367 -29.73 -0.28 25.03
CA ASP A 367 -29.76 -1.68 25.42
C ASP A 367 -28.93 -2.58 24.49
N LEU A 368 -28.81 -3.85 24.88
CA LEU A 368 -28.04 -4.85 24.16
C LEU A 368 -28.81 -5.49 22.98
N ALA A 369 -30.06 -5.09 22.74
CA ALA A 369 -30.89 -5.63 21.64
C ALA A 369 -30.36 -5.16 20.28
N ALA A 370 -29.65 -4.02 20.22
CA ALA A 370 -28.91 -3.59 19.03
C ALA A 370 -27.88 -4.63 18.54
N PHE A 371 -27.49 -5.59 19.39
CA PHE A 371 -26.53 -6.66 19.08
C PHE A 371 -27.21 -8.02 18.87
N ASP A 372 -28.51 -8.06 18.61
CA ASP A 372 -29.23 -9.31 18.37
C ASP A 372 -28.83 -10.04 17.10
N LYS A 373 -28.21 -9.35 16.14
CA LYS A 373 -27.60 -10.00 14.96
C LYS A 373 -26.34 -10.79 15.31
N TYR A 374 -25.69 -10.46 16.43
CA TYR A 374 -24.52 -11.17 16.92
C TYR A 374 -24.89 -12.44 17.71
N LYS A 375 -25.70 -13.30 17.10
CA LYS A 375 -26.08 -14.62 17.62
C LYS A 375 -25.17 -15.68 17.01
N LYS A 376 -24.85 -16.71 17.79
CA LYS A 376 -23.99 -17.81 17.33
C LYS A 376 -24.49 -18.38 16.01
N GLY A 377 -23.57 -18.56 15.07
CA GLY A 377 -23.85 -19.10 13.73
C GLY A 377 -24.18 -18.04 12.68
N HIS A 378 -24.56 -16.82 13.09
CA HIS A 378 -24.81 -15.73 12.15
C HIS A 378 -23.51 -15.18 11.58
N GLU A 379 -23.64 -14.55 10.42
CA GLU A 379 -22.58 -13.74 9.80
C GLU A 379 -22.94 -12.26 9.90
N VAL A 380 -21.91 -11.45 10.10
CA VAL A 380 -22.00 -10.00 10.27
C VAL A 380 -20.90 -9.33 9.47
N VAL A 381 -21.15 -8.11 8.99
CA VAL A 381 -20.17 -7.30 8.28
C VAL A 381 -19.92 -6.03 9.06
N TRP A 382 -18.65 -5.68 9.22
CA TRP A 382 -18.22 -4.37 9.73
C TRP A 382 -17.91 -3.47 8.54
N HIS A 383 -18.77 -2.50 8.29
CA HIS A 383 -18.67 -1.67 7.08
C HIS A 383 -17.66 -0.54 7.22
N GLY A 384 -17.43 -0.05 8.44
CA GLY A 384 -16.42 0.97 8.72
C GLY A 384 -15.02 0.39 8.91
N PHE A 385 -14.02 1.27 8.87
CA PHE A 385 -12.70 0.93 9.40
C PHE A 385 -12.82 0.70 10.91
N SER A 386 -12.24 -0.39 11.39
CA SER A 386 -12.41 -0.84 12.77
C SER A 386 -11.11 -0.78 13.54
N SER A 387 -11.09 0.08 14.56
CA SER A 387 -9.98 0.16 15.51
C SER A 387 -10.03 -0.99 16.51
N THR A 388 -8.95 -1.73 16.65
CA THR A 388 -8.85 -2.89 17.54
C THR A 388 -7.50 -2.90 18.24
N SER A 389 -7.33 -3.74 19.25
CA SER A 389 -6.06 -3.89 19.95
C SER A 389 -5.82 -5.35 20.34
N PRO A 390 -4.58 -5.86 20.28
CA PRO A 390 -4.25 -7.16 20.86
C PRO A 390 -4.20 -7.11 22.40
N ASP A 391 -4.23 -5.91 22.99
CA ASP A 391 -4.17 -5.70 24.43
C ASP A 391 -5.59 -5.63 25.03
N LEU A 392 -6.01 -6.74 25.64
CA LEU A 392 -7.30 -6.83 26.32
C LEU A 392 -7.40 -5.87 27.51
N GLU A 393 -6.32 -5.66 28.26
CA GLU A 393 -6.32 -4.79 29.44
C GLU A 393 -6.65 -3.36 29.04
N THR A 394 -5.99 -2.86 28.00
CA THR A 394 -6.28 -1.54 27.42
C THR A 394 -7.74 -1.42 26.96
N GLN A 395 -8.35 -2.48 26.41
CA GLN A 395 -9.76 -2.46 25.99
C GLN A 395 -10.76 -2.48 27.16
N THR A 396 -10.39 -3.00 28.33
CA THR A 396 -11.27 -2.94 29.51
C THR A 396 -11.51 -1.50 29.98
N VAL A 397 -10.53 -0.61 29.79
CA VAL A 397 -10.63 0.82 30.09
C VAL A 397 -11.74 1.47 29.24
N PHE A 398 -11.83 1.12 27.95
CA PHE A 398 -12.85 1.67 27.04
C PHE A 398 -14.24 1.10 27.28
N THR A 399 -14.30 -0.16 27.70
CA THR A 399 -15.54 -0.85 28.03
C THR A 399 -16.18 -0.27 29.30
N GLY A 400 -15.36 0.20 30.25
CA GLY A 400 -15.80 0.70 31.53
C GLY A 400 -16.39 -0.39 32.44
N LYS A 401 -16.86 0.01 33.63
CA LYS A 401 -17.27 -0.92 34.69
C LYS A 401 -18.78 -1.18 34.79
N THR A 402 -19.62 -0.29 34.23
CA THR A 402 -21.07 -0.27 34.43
C THR A 402 -21.83 0.04 33.13
N GLY A 403 -23.14 -0.30 33.08
CA GLY A 403 -24.03 -0.09 31.92
C GLY A 403 -24.03 -1.24 30.90
N SER A 404 -24.72 -1.09 29.77
CA SER A 404 -24.63 -2.05 28.66
C SER A 404 -23.26 -1.96 27.98
N ARG A 405 -22.56 -3.08 27.85
CA ARG A 405 -21.15 -3.15 27.43
C ARG A 405 -20.92 -4.37 26.55
N VAL A 406 -20.12 -4.17 25.51
CA VAL A 406 -19.72 -5.24 24.59
C VAL A 406 -18.20 -5.28 24.48
N MET A 407 -17.66 -6.50 24.50
CA MET A 407 -16.28 -6.81 24.16
C MET A 407 -16.29 -7.76 22.96
N PHE A 408 -15.84 -7.29 21.81
CA PHE A 408 -15.56 -8.19 20.69
C PHE A 408 -14.21 -8.88 20.92
N HIS A 409 -14.21 -10.20 20.78
CA HIS A 409 -13.04 -11.05 20.69
C HIS A 409 -12.93 -11.53 19.25
N VAL A 410 -12.02 -10.93 18.48
CA VAL A 410 -11.92 -11.07 17.03
C VAL A 410 -10.74 -11.98 16.68
N HIS A 411 -11.00 -13.05 15.94
CA HIS A 411 -9.99 -13.94 15.40
C HIS A 411 -9.89 -13.73 13.88
N LEU A 412 -8.78 -13.18 13.43
CA LEU A 412 -8.47 -12.94 12.02
C LEU A 412 -7.92 -14.20 11.33
N ARG A 413 -8.17 -14.31 10.03
CA ARG A 413 -7.61 -15.35 9.16
C ARG A 413 -6.33 -14.86 8.49
N THR A 414 -5.48 -15.82 8.12
CA THR A 414 -4.30 -15.53 7.30
C THR A 414 -4.65 -15.48 5.82
N PRO A 415 -4.13 -14.50 5.04
CA PRO A 415 -3.20 -13.46 5.46
C PRO A 415 -3.87 -12.35 6.30
N LEU A 416 -3.20 -11.89 7.36
CA LEU A 416 -3.76 -10.91 8.29
C LEU A 416 -3.99 -9.56 7.60
N ARG A 417 -5.23 -9.07 7.69
CA ARG A 417 -5.65 -7.81 7.04
C ARG A 417 -5.47 -6.57 7.91
N GLY A 418 -5.27 -6.75 9.21
CA GLY A 418 -4.98 -5.66 10.14
C GLY A 418 -3.61 -5.03 9.89
N ARG A 419 -3.50 -3.74 10.19
CA ARG A 419 -2.23 -2.99 10.16
C ARG A 419 -1.98 -2.31 11.49
N ASN A 420 -0.77 -2.45 11.99
CA ASN A 420 -0.36 -1.75 13.21
C ASN A 420 -0.13 -0.28 12.87
N ILE A 421 -0.92 0.61 13.47
CA ILE A 421 -0.83 2.05 13.25
C ILE A 421 -0.39 2.83 14.50
N ARG A 422 0.15 2.12 15.50
CA ARG A 422 0.62 2.69 16.78
C ARG A 422 1.53 3.89 16.60
N ASP A 423 2.48 3.82 15.67
CA ASP A 423 3.48 4.89 15.46
C ASP A 423 2.86 6.16 14.81
N PHE A 424 1.76 6.00 14.07
CA PHE A 424 1.05 7.10 13.40
C PHE A 424 0.02 7.75 14.30
N SER A 425 -0.54 6.98 15.24
CA SER A 425 -1.54 7.45 16.19
C SER A 425 -1.00 8.57 17.08
N LEU A 426 -1.85 9.56 17.38
CA LEU A 426 -1.61 10.51 18.48
C LEU A 426 -1.73 9.83 19.86
N PHE A 427 -2.17 8.58 19.89
CA PHE A 427 -2.43 7.77 21.09
C PHE A 427 -1.72 6.40 21.01
N PRO A 428 -0.37 6.37 21.03
CA PRO A 428 0.38 5.13 20.82
C PRO A 428 0.17 4.09 21.93
N LYS A 429 -0.41 4.46 23.08
CA LYS A 429 -0.69 3.53 24.18
C LYS A 429 -1.75 2.50 23.85
N GLU A 430 -2.61 2.76 22.87
CA GLU A 430 -3.71 1.86 22.51
C GLU A 430 -3.29 0.57 21.80
N ASN A 431 -2.04 0.48 21.33
CA ASN A 431 -1.59 -0.62 20.47
C ASN A 431 -2.54 -0.85 19.29
N GLU A 432 -2.98 0.24 18.67
CA GLU A 432 -4.04 0.21 17.67
C GLU A 432 -3.64 -0.60 16.44
N ILE A 433 -4.44 -1.64 16.17
CA ILE A 433 -4.49 -2.38 14.91
C ILE A 433 -5.75 -1.94 14.18
N LEU A 434 -5.57 -1.31 13.03
CA LEU A 434 -6.67 -0.86 12.19
C LEU A 434 -7.04 -1.97 11.21
N LEU A 435 -8.30 -2.39 11.24
CA LEU A 435 -8.90 -3.27 10.25
C LEU A 435 -9.54 -2.44 9.12
N PRO A 436 -9.44 -2.89 7.87
CA PRO A 436 -10.15 -2.23 6.77
C PRO A 436 -11.67 -2.32 6.91
N PRO A 437 -12.41 -1.54 6.10
CA PRO A 437 -13.85 -1.70 5.97
C PRO A 437 -14.20 -3.02 5.28
N LEU A 438 -15.47 -3.40 5.42
CA LEU A 438 -16.07 -4.59 4.81
C LEU A 438 -15.42 -5.90 5.29
N MET A 439 -15.06 -5.93 6.57
CA MET A 439 -14.63 -7.18 7.21
C MET A 439 -15.86 -8.02 7.53
N GLN A 440 -15.84 -9.29 7.14
CA GLN A 440 -16.94 -10.23 7.39
C GLN A 440 -16.53 -11.24 8.45
N PHE A 441 -17.45 -11.53 9.37
CA PHE A 441 -17.21 -12.40 10.49
C PHE A 441 -18.35 -13.37 10.70
N LYS A 442 -18.02 -14.59 11.11
CA LYS A 442 -18.96 -15.53 11.70
C LYS A 442 -18.95 -15.42 13.21
N VAL A 443 -20.12 -15.30 13.81
CA VAL A 443 -20.28 -15.27 15.26
C VAL A 443 -20.15 -16.68 15.81
N LYS A 444 -19.08 -16.95 16.55
CA LYS A 444 -18.79 -18.28 17.12
C LYS A 444 -19.45 -18.50 18.47
N SER A 445 -19.53 -17.46 19.28
CA SER A 445 -20.21 -17.47 20.56
C SER A 445 -20.55 -16.06 21.03
N ARG A 446 -21.54 -15.96 21.92
CA ARG A 446 -21.88 -14.77 22.69
C ARG A 446 -22.11 -15.24 24.12
N ALA A 447 -21.45 -14.59 25.08
CA ALA A 447 -21.55 -14.92 26.51
C ALA A 447 -21.73 -13.65 27.34
N SER A 448 -22.59 -13.70 28.36
CA SER A 448 -22.61 -12.68 29.40
C SER A 448 -21.51 -13.01 30.40
N LEU A 449 -20.55 -12.11 30.59
CA LEU A 449 -19.41 -12.32 31.50
C LEU A 449 -19.63 -11.67 32.87
N ALA A 450 -20.48 -10.65 32.92
CA ALA A 450 -20.89 -9.95 34.13
C ALA A 450 -22.19 -9.18 33.82
N GLU A 451 -22.81 -8.59 34.84
CA GLU A 451 -24.01 -7.77 34.67
C GLU A 451 -23.78 -6.65 33.65
N GLY A 452 -24.51 -6.71 32.53
CA GLY A 452 -24.41 -5.76 31.43
C GLY A 452 -23.17 -5.91 30.52
N LEU A 453 -22.25 -6.85 30.77
CA LEU A 453 -21.09 -7.11 29.90
C LEU A 453 -21.28 -8.38 29.07
N HIS A 454 -21.27 -8.23 27.75
CA HIS A 454 -21.27 -9.35 26.81
C HIS A 454 -19.95 -9.43 26.05
N MET A 455 -19.37 -10.63 26.00
CA MET A 455 -18.29 -10.94 25.08
C MET A 455 -18.85 -11.68 23.86
N ILE A 456 -18.46 -11.23 22.67
CA ILE A 456 -18.87 -11.81 21.39
C ILE A 456 -17.61 -12.27 20.66
N HIS A 457 -17.52 -13.56 20.38
CA HIS A 457 -16.42 -14.15 19.62
C HIS A 457 -16.76 -14.13 18.13
N LEU A 458 -15.92 -13.45 17.35
CA LEU A 458 -15.99 -13.31 15.92
C LEU A 458 -14.80 -14.03 15.27
N GLU A 459 -15.07 -14.84 14.25
CA GLU A 459 -14.04 -15.45 13.40
C GLU A 459 -14.17 -14.85 12.00
N GLU A 460 -13.09 -14.28 11.47
CA GLU A 460 -13.06 -13.73 10.11
C GLU A 460 -13.41 -14.83 9.11
N VAL A 461 -14.24 -14.49 8.12
CA VAL A 461 -14.53 -15.34 6.96
C VAL A 461 -14.08 -14.63 5.69
N ASP A 462 -14.03 -15.36 4.59
CA ASP A 462 -13.72 -14.73 3.31
C ASP A 462 -14.87 -13.74 2.98
N PRO A 463 -14.57 -12.45 2.82
CA PRO A 463 -15.62 -11.46 2.61
C PRO A 463 -16.19 -11.57 1.21
N ASP A 464 -17.50 -11.36 1.08
CA ASP A 464 -18.17 -11.27 -0.22
C ASP A 464 -17.68 -10.07 -1.05
N GLU A 465 -17.12 -9.07 -0.36
CA GLU A 465 -16.67 -7.82 -0.95
C GLU A 465 -15.36 -7.32 -0.33
N VAL A 466 -14.44 -6.85 -1.18
CA VAL A 466 -13.17 -6.26 -0.75
C VAL A 466 -12.89 -4.99 -1.57
N ILE A 467 -12.53 -3.91 -0.88
CA ILE A 467 -11.79 -2.81 -1.49
C ILE A 467 -10.31 -3.20 -1.40
N ALA A 468 -9.64 -3.29 -2.55
CA ALA A 468 -8.29 -3.85 -2.64
C ALA A 468 -7.34 -3.20 -1.61
N LEU A 469 -6.71 -4.05 -0.80
CA LEU A 469 -5.74 -3.72 0.24
C LEU A 469 -4.40 -4.37 -0.07
#